data_AF-A0A0C3CQ24-F1
#
_entry.id   AF-A0A0C3CQ24-F1
#
_cell.length_a   1.000
_cell.length_b   1.000
_cell.length_c   1.000
_cell.angle_alpha   90.00
_cell.angle_beta   90.00
_cell.angle_gamma   90.00
#
_symmetry.space_group_name_H-M   'P 1'
#
loop_
_entity.id
_entity.type
_entity.pdbx_description
1 polymer ?
#
loop_
_entity_poly.entity_id
_entity_poly.type
_entity_poly.pdbx_seq_one_letter_code
_entity_poly.pdbx_strand_id
1 'polypeptide(L)'
;MKRLAQITDLPTELLLHIASFLDLPAVLQFPKTCKRFLDVSRHRRLWIEIFELVQRTQSFPYLRKEFEDMTPLEMQRTLVSAFNAEQAFLRPRKQLVPLVRNFPGSYSPIRSVDSLLDRFILTRHDSGTVSLWAVSGDSSFLYAQMPNRRGWHAAVHHVSTDKSTFFLACQNNDHRVRVYTVTLESELQDHPLFMECIADVASYPSFNASGIVPESNLVLLSGRPSSIGILNWQTKQRASVQMETHPGEPRPILRAWHLCGSYILLFTSHTIEAHPLSWLMPSVPSTSLMPSVLRHILTDSYIYRVMVSDVHSSQCGSNKTYTFFALGSTSKRSTLYLRVAIELGDIPSLDVECIGSLPAIDTGVWVSYASLDHIGMRGTWLEQRRSTATWRLMAFTRSSVLKSAETFHQTSTPHGESSLAIHEGTCIWEYEAQNRSDVVTCAISALTGQIVLVTRSGDLMLLQ
;
A
#
# COMPACT_ATOMS: atom_id res chain seq x y z
N MET A 1 33.23 46.70 -19.84
CA MET A 1 32.89 45.41 -19.19
C MET A 1 31.44 45.08 -19.48
N LYS A 2 31.16 44.07 -20.32
CA LYS A 2 29.80 43.55 -20.50
C LYS A 2 29.40 42.87 -19.19
N ARG A 3 28.37 43.35 -18.48
CA ARG A 3 27.80 42.61 -17.35
C ARG A 3 27.31 41.27 -17.91
N LEU A 4 27.86 40.17 -17.41
CA LEU A 4 27.22 38.85 -17.56
C LEU A 4 25.79 39.01 -17.03
N ALA A 5 24.81 38.68 -17.88
CA ALA A 5 23.41 38.71 -17.47
C ALA A 5 23.28 37.87 -16.20
N GLN A 6 22.83 38.48 -15.10
CA GLN A 6 22.66 37.74 -13.87
C GLN A 6 21.46 36.82 -14.06
N ILE A 7 21.48 35.63 -13.48
CA ILE A 7 20.31 34.71 -13.52
C ILE A 7 19.06 35.42 -12.99
N THR A 8 19.23 36.34 -12.05
CA THR A 8 18.20 37.21 -11.49
C THR A 8 17.64 38.24 -12.47
N ASP A 9 18.17 38.37 -13.69
CA ASP A 9 17.62 39.26 -14.73
C ASP A 9 16.64 38.50 -15.66
N LEU A 10 16.59 37.17 -15.58
CA LEU A 10 15.72 36.34 -16.41
C LEU A 10 14.24 36.55 -16.06
N PRO A 11 13.32 36.58 -17.06
CA PRO A 11 11.88 36.52 -16.83
C PRO A 11 11.46 35.45 -15.82
N THR A 12 10.42 35.75 -15.03
CA THR A 12 9.94 34.87 -13.95
C THR A 12 9.58 33.48 -14.47
N GLU A 13 9.04 33.39 -15.67
CA GLU A 13 8.67 32.13 -16.34
C GLU A 13 9.90 31.25 -16.60
N LEU A 14 11.01 31.84 -17.05
CA LEU A 14 12.27 31.12 -17.26
C LEU A 14 12.89 30.72 -15.92
N LEU A 15 12.81 31.58 -14.89
CA LEU A 15 13.25 31.23 -13.55
C LEU A 15 12.46 30.07 -12.94
N LEU A 16 11.14 30.06 -13.10
CA LEU A 16 10.28 28.96 -12.66
C LEU A 16 10.61 27.67 -13.40
N HIS A 17 10.81 27.74 -14.72
CA HIS A 17 11.19 26.59 -15.53
C HIS A 17 12.57 26.04 -15.13
N ILE A 18 13.57 26.90 -14.90
CA ILE A 18 14.88 26.46 -14.39
C ILE A 18 14.73 25.82 -13.01
N ALA A 19 13.94 26.44 -12.13
CA ALA A 19 13.76 26.00 -10.75
C ALA A 19 13.07 24.63 -10.64
N SER A 20 12.24 24.23 -11.62
CA SER A 20 11.59 22.92 -11.57
C SER A 20 12.48 21.75 -11.98
N PHE A 21 13.66 22.00 -12.53
CA PHE A 21 14.70 20.98 -12.69
C PHE A 21 15.54 20.79 -11.43
N LEU A 22 15.35 21.61 -10.40
CA LEU A 22 16.08 21.49 -9.14
C LEU A 22 15.38 20.50 -8.20
N ASP A 23 16.16 19.89 -7.32
CA ASP A 23 15.61 19.08 -6.25
C ASP A 23 15.00 19.95 -5.14
N LEU A 24 14.18 19.32 -4.29
CA LEU A 24 13.53 20.01 -3.20
C LEU A 24 14.53 20.74 -2.26
N PRO A 25 15.65 20.13 -1.83
CA PRO A 25 16.66 20.83 -1.02
C PRO A 25 17.19 22.13 -1.64
N ALA A 26 17.47 22.15 -2.95
CA ALA A 26 17.94 23.35 -3.64
C ALA A 26 16.87 24.44 -3.71
N VAL A 27 15.62 24.06 -4.02
CA VAL A 27 14.48 25.02 -4.02
C VAL A 27 14.27 25.62 -2.63
N LEU A 28 14.44 24.85 -1.56
CA LEU A 28 14.33 25.36 -0.19
C LEU A 28 15.42 26.37 0.20
N GLN A 29 16.52 26.47 -0.54
CA GLN A 29 17.52 27.53 -0.32
C GLN A 29 17.13 28.85 -0.99
N PHE A 30 16.18 28.87 -1.94
CA PHE A 30 15.79 30.08 -2.67
C PHE A 30 15.42 31.26 -1.75
N PRO A 31 14.56 31.08 -0.72
CA PRO A 31 14.24 32.14 0.24
C PRO A 31 15.46 32.80 0.91
N LYS A 32 16.59 32.09 1.00
CA LYS A 32 17.81 32.55 1.68
C LYS A 32 18.79 33.27 0.76
N THR A 33 18.53 33.31 -0.54
CA THR A 33 19.45 33.87 -1.55
C THR A 33 19.16 35.34 -1.83
N CYS A 34 17.99 35.67 -2.36
CA CYS A 34 17.58 37.05 -2.62
C CYS A 34 16.04 37.18 -2.69
N LYS A 35 15.53 38.41 -2.68
CA LYS A 35 14.08 38.69 -2.75
C LYS A 35 13.41 38.07 -3.98
N ARG A 36 14.07 38.11 -5.15
CA ARG A 36 13.50 37.56 -6.39
C ARG A 36 13.31 36.04 -6.31
N PHE A 37 14.27 35.32 -5.74
CA PHE A 37 14.15 33.88 -5.53
C PHE A 37 13.14 33.52 -4.42
N LEU A 38 13.02 34.36 -3.39
CA LEU A 38 11.93 34.25 -2.42
C LEU A 38 10.56 34.37 -3.13
N ASP A 39 10.39 35.34 -4.04
CA ASP A 39 9.15 35.50 -4.80
C ASP A 39 8.87 34.30 -5.72
N VAL A 40 9.89 33.76 -6.40
CA VAL A 40 9.80 32.52 -7.19
C VAL A 40 9.38 31.33 -6.32
N SER A 41 9.96 31.19 -5.12
CA SER A 41 9.63 30.10 -4.18
C SER A 41 8.20 30.17 -3.62
N ARG A 42 7.51 31.30 -3.76
CA ARG A 42 6.10 31.44 -3.37
C ARG A 42 5.14 31.06 -4.48
N HIS A 43 5.65 30.83 -5.69
CA HIS A 43 4.82 30.56 -6.84
C HIS A 43 4.29 29.12 -6.82
N ARG A 44 2.97 28.96 -6.87
CA ARG A 44 2.27 27.67 -6.82
C ARG A 44 2.75 26.68 -7.89
N ARG A 45 2.96 27.17 -9.12
CA ARG A 45 3.43 26.36 -10.25
C ARG A 45 4.73 25.60 -9.95
N LEU A 46 5.69 26.25 -9.25
CA LEU A 46 6.94 25.60 -8.88
C LEU A 46 6.69 24.38 -7.99
N TRP A 47 5.85 24.52 -6.97
CA TRP A 47 5.55 23.43 -6.05
C TRP A 47 4.80 22.27 -6.71
N ILE A 48 3.93 22.54 -7.69
CA ILE A 48 3.28 21.48 -8.49
C ILE A 48 4.32 20.70 -9.30
N GLU A 49 5.27 21.39 -9.96
CA GLU A 49 6.32 20.73 -10.74
C GLU A 49 7.27 19.92 -9.84
N ILE A 50 7.62 20.43 -8.65
CA ILE A 50 8.40 19.68 -7.64
C ILE A 50 7.60 18.50 -7.07
N PHE A 51 6.29 18.65 -6.85
CA PHE A 51 5.42 17.56 -6.43
C PHE A 51 5.42 16.42 -7.45
N GLU A 52 5.30 16.72 -8.75
CA GLU A 52 5.38 15.70 -9.79
C GLU A 52 6.74 14.97 -9.80
N LEU A 53 7.84 15.71 -9.58
CA LEU A 53 9.18 15.12 -9.46
C LEU A 53 9.29 14.20 -8.24
N VAL A 54 8.79 14.63 -7.09
CA VAL A 54 8.78 13.84 -5.84
C VAL A 54 7.90 12.60 -6.00
N GLN A 55 6.70 12.72 -6.58
CA GLN A 55 5.77 11.61 -6.76
C GLN A 55 6.34 10.50 -7.66
N ARG A 56 7.22 10.84 -8.61
CA ARG A 56 7.92 9.84 -9.45
C ARG A 56 8.98 9.04 -8.70
N THR A 57 9.55 9.63 -7.65
CA THR A 57 10.77 9.11 -6.99
C THR A 57 10.54 8.61 -5.57
N GLN A 58 9.46 9.05 -4.91
CA GLN A 58 9.18 8.83 -3.50
C GLN A 58 7.71 8.49 -3.26
N SER A 59 7.42 7.87 -2.11
CA SER A 59 6.05 7.69 -1.63
C SER A 59 5.43 9.04 -1.26
N PHE A 60 4.36 9.43 -1.95
CA PHE A 60 3.59 10.64 -1.62
C PHE A 60 2.07 10.39 -1.68
N PRO A 61 1.34 10.44 -0.53
CA PRO A 61 -0.07 10.01 -0.43
C PRO A 61 -1.12 10.89 -1.10
N TYR A 62 -0.69 12.04 -1.64
CA TYR A 62 -1.63 13.03 -2.13
C TYR A 62 -1.85 12.87 -3.63
N LEU A 63 -3.12 12.94 -4.03
CA LEU A 63 -3.46 13.09 -5.43
C LEU A 63 -3.07 14.49 -5.89
N ARG A 64 -2.76 14.64 -7.19
CA ARG A 64 -2.45 15.94 -7.79
C ARG A 64 -3.52 16.98 -7.47
N LYS A 65 -4.80 16.60 -7.56
CA LYS A 65 -5.94 17.50 -7.30
C LYS A 65 -5.96 17.98 -5.84
N GLU A 66 -5.81 17.05 -4.89
CA GLU A 66 -5.73 17.39 -3.45
C GLU A 66 -4.55 18.33 -3.17
N PHE A 67 -3.40 18.07 -3.81
CA PHE A 67 -2.22 18.91 -3.64
C PHE A 67 -2.40 20.28 -4.26
N GLU A 68 -3.00 20.35 -5.46
CA GLU A 68 -3.39 21.60 -6.08
C GLU A 68 -4.31 22.39 -5.16
N ASP A 69 -5.29 21.83 -4.45
CA ASP A 69 -6.17 22.63 -3.59
C ASP A 69 -5.46 23.29 -2.37
N MET A 70 -4.20 22.93 -2.09
CA MET A 70 -3.40 23.53 -1.00
C MET A 70 -2.85 24.92 -1.33
N THR A 71 -2.65 25.73 -0.28
CA THR A 71 -1.87 26.98 -0.39
C THR A 71 -0.39 26.66 -0.66
N PRO A 72 0.39 27.57 -1.29
CA PRO A 72 1.82 27.33 -1.52
C PRO A 72 2.62 27.01 -0.25
N LEU A 73 2.23 27.56 0.90
CA LEU A 73 2.85 27.28 2.18
C LEU A 73 2.55 25.85 2.66
N GLU A 74 1.32 25.38 2.50
CA GLU A 74 0.93 24.00 2.79
C GLU A 74 1.62 23.03 1.84
N MET A 75 1.62 23.31 0.53
CA MET A 75 2.35 22.54 -0.47
C MET A 75 3.83 22.35 -0.08
N GLN A 76 4.51 23.45 0.26
CA GLN A 76 5.89 23.41 0.73
C GLN A 76 6.04 22.55 1.99
N ARG A 77 5.20 22.76 3.02
CA ARG A 77 5.27 21.99 4.28
C ARG A 77 5.07 20.50 4.04
N THR A 78 4.10 20.13 3.21
CA THR A 78 3.79 18.74 2.88
C THR A 78 4.95 18.07 2.13
N LEU A 79 5.53 18.74 1.13
CA LEU A 79 6.70 18.22 0.41
C LEU A 79 7.93 18.08 1.32
N VAL A 80 8.19 19.08 2.17
CA VAL A 80 9.28 19.02 3.16
C VAL A 80 9.06 17.87 4.14
N SER A 81 7.83 17.67 4.60
CA SER A 81 7.48 16.57 5.51
C SER A 81 7.73 15.21 4.87
N ALA A 82 7.25 14.99 3.63
CA ALA A 82 7.45 13.73 2.94
C ALA A 82 8.91 13.45 2.60
N PHE A 83 9.66 14.49 2.22
CA PHE A 83 11.10 14.39 2.00
C PHE A 83 11.84 14.03 3.29
N ASN A 84 11.54 14.68 4.41
CA ASN A 84 12.12 14.35 5.70
C ASN A 84 11.77 12.93 6.14
N ALA A 85 10.52 12.50 5.91
CA ALA A 85 10.08 11.14 6.15
C ALA A 85 10.88 10.13 5.31
N GLU A 86 11.10 10.39 4.02
CA GLU A 86 11.93 9.55 3.14
C GLU A 86 13.37 9.44 3.69
N GLN A 87 13.97 10.57 4.06
CA GLN A 87 15.34 10.62 4.58
C GLN A 87 15.49 9.95 5.95
N ALA A 88 14.44 9.96 6.76
CA ALA A 88 14.41 9.30 8.07
C ALA A 88 14.02 7.82 7.97
N PHE A 89 13.33 7.40 6.91
CA PHE A 89 12.71 6.08 6.82
C PHE A 89 13.72 4.94 6.98
N LEU A 90 14.87 5.04 6.30
CA LEU A 90 15.95 4.05 6.33
C LEU A 90 16.97 4.26 7.46
N ARG A 91 16.77 5.23 8.35
CA ARG A 91 17.70 5.44 9.48
C ARG A 91 17.46 4.40 10.57
N PRO A 92 18.53 3.91 11.24
CA PRO A 92 18.37 3.10 12.44
C PRO A 92 17.58 3.84 13.53
N ARG A 93 16.59 3.13 14.08
CA ARG A 93 15.65 3.56 15.10
C ARG A 93 15.92 2.77 16.38
N LYS A 94 15.82 3.44 17.52
CA LYS A 94 16.19 2.84 18.83
C LYS A 94 15.09 2.97 19.86
N GLN A 95 14.11 3.83 19.64
CA GLN A 95 13.09 4.14 20.62
C GLN A 95 11.77 3.47 20.25
N LEU A 96 11.19 2.77 21.22
CA LEU A 96 9.82 2.27 21.15
C LEU A 96 8.94 3.13 22.05
N VAL A 97 8.03 3.87 21.44
CA VAL A 97 7.05 4.69 22.14
C VAL A 97 5.74 3.90 22.24
N PRO A 98 5.29 3.51 23.44
CA PRO A 98 4.04 2.79 23.58
C PRO A 98 2.86 3.71 23.22
N LEU A 99 2.09 3.34 22.20
CA LEU A 99 0.87 4.06 21.80
C LEU A 99 -0.33 3.62 22.62
N VAL A 100 -0.49 2.31 22.77
CA VAL A 100 -1.57 1.68 23.54
C VAL A 100 -0.96 0.56 24.38
N ARG A 101 -1.13 0.66 25.70
CA ARG A 101 -0.78 -0.40 26.65
C ARG A 101 -2.08 -1.03 27.14
N ASN A 102 -2.21 -2.35 27.03
CA ASN A 102 -3.32 -3.15 27.56
C ASN A 102 -4.72 -2.59 27.25
N PHE A 103 -5.32 -3.05 26.15
CA PHE A 103 -6.69 -2.67 25.80
C PHE A 103 -7.67 -2.99 26.95
N PRO A 104 -8.38 -1.99 27.51
CA PRO A 104 -9.35 -2.24 28.56
C PRO A 104 -10.47 -3.14 28.03
N GLY A 105 -10.58 -4.35 28.57
CA GLY A 105 -11.65 -5.31 28.25
C GLY A 105 -11.37 -6.27 27.08
N SER A 106 -10.18 -6.23 26.45
CA SER A 106 -9.78 -7.20 25.44
C SER A 106 -8.51 -7.88 25.87
N TYR A 107 -8.65 -9.05 26.48
CA TYR A 107 -7.54 -9.99 26.73
C TYR A 107 -7.09 -10.72 25.47
N SER A 108 -7.61 -10.31 24.31
CA SER A 108 -7.34 -10.98 23.05
C SER A 108 -6.10 -10.38 22.38
N PRO A 109 -5.13 -11.22 21.97
CA PRO A 109 -3.99 -10.80 21.16
C PRO A 109 -4.44 -10.03 19.91
N ILE A 110 -3.64 -9.05 19.50
CA ILE A 110 -3.80 -8.36 18.23
C ILE A 110 -3.21 -9.26 17.15
N ARG A 111 -4.05 -9.64 16.18
CA ARG A 111 -3.70 -10.51 15.07
C ARG A 111 -3.06 -9.76 13.92
N SER A 112 -3.49 -8.52 13.70
CA SER A 112 -2.97 -7.68 12.63
C SER A 112 -3.18 -6.20 12.93
N VAL A 113 -2.30 -5.40 12.37
CA VAL A 113 -2.32 -3.94 12.41
C VAL A 113 -2.28 -3.41 10.99
N ASP A 114 -2.92 -2.26 10.77
CA ASP A 114 -2.81 -1.51 9.52
C ASP A 114 -2.75 -0.01 9.82
N SER A 115 -2.12 0.77 8.94
CA SER A 115 -2.00 2.22 9.04
C SER A 115 -2.87 2.86 7.97
N LEU A 116 -3.86 3.65 8.39
CA LEU A 116 -4.84 4.26 7.50
C LEU A 116 -4.69 5.78 7.52
N LEU A 117 -4.57 6.39 6.33
CA LEU A 117 -4.48 7.84 6.14
C LEU A 117 -3.40 8.54 7.00
N ASP A 118 -2.37 7.79 7.41
CA ASP A 118 -1.26 8.29 8.24
C ASP A 118 -1.67 8.90 9.60
N ARG A 119 -2.93 8.73 9.96
CA ARG A 119 -3.56 9.32 11.16
C ARG A 119 -4.31 8.29 11.97
N PHE A 120 -4.63 7.14 11.38
CA PHE A 120 -5.34 6.08 12.06
C PHE A 120 -4.55 4.77 12.05
N ILE A 121 -4.67 4.02 13.13
CA ILE A 121 -4.17 2.64 13.23
C ILE A 121 -5.38 1.74 13.36
N LEU A 122 -5.54 0.81 12.44
CA LEU A 122 -6.54 -0.25 12.54
C LEU A 122 -5.93 -1.46 13.24
N THR A 123 -6.64 -1.97 14.24
CA THR A 123 -6.24 -3.20 14.95
C THR A 123 -7.34 -4.23 14.85
N ARG A 124 -6.95 -5.48 14.57
CA ARG A 124 -7.85 -6.64 14.56
C ARG A 124 -7.39 -7.63 15.62
N HIS A 125 -8.29 -8.02 16.51
CA HIS A 125 -8.01 -8.95 17.60
C HIS A 125 -8.51 -10.38 17.27
N ASP A 126 -7.91 -11.40 17.88
CA ASP A 126 -8.38 -12.79 17.77
C ASP A 126 -9.83 -13.00 18.24
N SER A 127 -10.34 -12.14 19.14
CA SER A 127 -11.73 -12.12 19.58
C SER A 127 -12.72 -11.69 18.47
N GLY A 128 -12.22 -11.26 17.32
CA GLY A 128 -13.00 -10.68 16.23
C GLY A 128 -13.26 -9.18 16.38
N THR A 129 -12.83 -8.57 17.49
CA THR A 129 -12.96 -7.12 17.73
C THR A 129 -12.08 -6.33 16.78
N VAL A 130 -12.62 -5.24 16.25
CA VAL A 130 -11.88 -4.26 15.45
C VAL A 130 -11.93 -2.91 16.14
N SER A 131 -10.76 -2.31 16.28
CA SER A 131 -10.59 -1.00 16.90
C SER A 131 -9.78 -0.11 15.96
N LEU A 132 -10.32 1.07 15.68
CA LEU A 132 -9.69 2.13 14.91
C LEU A 132 -9.19 3.18 15.90
N TRP A 133 -7.89 3.42 15.90
CA TRP A 133 -7.23 4.38 16.78
C TRP A 133 -6.84 5.59 15.98
N ALA A 134 -7.04 6.79 16.50
CA ALA A 134 -6.47 7.98 15.92
C ALA A 134 -5.17 8.33 16.65
N VAL A 135 -4.17 8.71 15.87
CA VAL A 135 -2.81 9.02 16.31
C VAL A 135 -2.55 10.50 16.10
N SER A 136 -2.09 11.16 17.17
CA SER A 136 -1.69 12.57 17.15
C SER A 136 -0.38 12.72 17.92
N GLY A 137 0.72 12.86 17.18
CA GLY A 137 2.07 12.87 17.76
C GLY A 137 2.36 11.55 18.49
N ASP A 138 2.72 11.64 19.76
CA ASP A 138 3.01 10.48 20.63
C ASP A 138 1.78 9.97 21.39
N SER A 139 0.60 10.54 21.13
CA SER A 139 -0.66 10.14 21.76
C SER A 139 -1.54 9.36 20.79
N SER A 140 -2.32 8.42 21.33
CA SER A 140 -3.36 7.74 20.59
C SER A 140 -4.62 7.61 21.44
N PHE A 141 -5.77 7.60 20.77
CA PHE A 141 -7.07 7.39 21.42
C PHE A 141 -7.96 6.52 20.54
N LEU A 142 -8.90 5.81 21.16
CA LEU A 142 -9.84 4.94 20.46
C LEU A 142 -10.84 5.81 19.70
N TYR A 143 -10.73 5.83 18.37
CA TYR A 143 -11.60 6.63 17.51
C TYR A 143 -12.92 5.92 17.25
N ALA A 144 -12.86 4.66 16.84
CA ALA A 144 -14.05 3.87 16.57
C ALA A 144 -13.86 2.40 16.93
N GLN A 145 -14.94 1.72 17.30
CA GLN A 145 -14.92 0.29 17.58
C GLN A 145 -16.09 -0.42 16.91
N MET A 146 -15.81 -1.60 16.37
CA MET A 146 -16.86 -2.51 15.92
C MET A 146 -17.61 -3.08 17.13
N PRO A 147 -18.96 -3.09 17.14
CA PRO A 147 -19.72 -3.72 18.21
C PRO A 147 -19.29 -5.18 18.41
N ASN A 148 -18.89 -5.55 19.62
CA ASN A 148 -18.46 -6.91 19.93
C ASN A 148 -19.64 -7.88 19.76
N ARG A 149 -19.61 -8.70 18.69
CA ARG A 149 -20.62 -9.72 18.41
C ARG A 149 -19.93 -11.06 18.27
N ARG A 150 -20.22 -11.97 19.20
CA ARG A 150 -19.70 -13.34 19.18
C ARG A 150 -19.95 -14.00 17.82
N GLY A 151 -18.92 -14.67 17.29
CA GLY A 151 -18.99 -15.38 16.01
C GLY A 151 -18.79 -14.52 14.76
N TRP A 152 -18.64 -13.19 14.91
CA TRP A 152 -18.24 -12.31 13.81
C TRP A 152 -16.74 -12.09 13.86
N HIS A 153 -16.09 -12.16 12.70
CA HIS A 153 -14.69 -11.81 12.53
C HIS A 153 -14.55 -10.79 11.41
N ALA A 154 -13.63 -9.85 11.63
CA ALA A 154 -13.24 -8.88 10.63
C ALA A 154 -12.55 -9.58 9.46
N ALA A 155 -13.10 -9.41 8.27
CA ALA A 155 -12.54 -10.01 7.07
C ALA A 155 -11.58 -9.02 6.40
N VAL A 156 -12.09 -7.84 6.05
CA VAL A 156 -11.38 -6.87 5.20
C VAL A 156 -11.92 -5.47 5.42
N HIS A 157 -11.09 -4.46 5.16
CA HIS A 157 -11.44 -3.05 5.26
C HIS A 157 -11.02 -2.28 4.00
N HIS A 158 -11.57 -1.08 3.85
CA HIS A 158 -11.22 -0.15 2.78
C HIS A 158 -11.53 1.28 3.25
N VAL A 159 -10.74 2.25 2.81
CA VAL A 159 -11.03 3.68 3.02
C VAL A 159 -11.53 4.23 1.68
N SER A 160 -12.63 4.97 1.69
CA SER A 160 -13.20 5.55 0.47
C SER A 160 -12.18 6.39 -0.30
N THR A 161 -12.40 6.52 -1.61
CA THR A 161 -11.53 7.29 -2.51
C THR A 161 -11.32 8.75 -2.07
N ASP A 162 -12.33 9.37 -1.47
CA ASP A 162 -12.28 10.74 -0.91
C ASP A 162 -11.65 10.80 0.49
N LYS A 163 -11.24 9.66 1.05
CA LYS A 163 -10.63 9.50 2.37
C LYS A 163 -11.54 9.93 3.53
N SER A 164 -12.84 10.12 3.29
CA SER A 164 -13.80 10.60 4.29
C SER A 164 -14.41 9.47 5.12
N THR A 165 -14.41 8.23 4.63
CA THR A 165 -15.21 7.15 5.19
C THR A 165 -14.43 5.84 5.22
N PHE A 166 -14.40 5.20 6.39
CA PHE A 166 -13.84 3.86 6.58
C PHE A 166 -14.92 2.81 6.49
N PHE A 167 -14.69 1.76 5.69
CA PHE A 167 -15.58 0.62 5.54
C PHE A 167 -14.92 -0.65 6.04
N LEU A 168 -15.71 -1.50 6.69
CA LEU A 168 -15.29 -2.79 7.23
C LEU A 168 -16.29 -3.87 6.85
N ALA A 169 -15.85 -4.89 6.11
CA ALA A 169 -16.61 -6.11 5.91
C ALA A 169 -16.24 -7.14 6.98
N CYS A 170 -17.26 -7.65 7.66
CA CYS A 170 -17.15 -8.72 8.65
C CYS A 170 -17.94 -9.93 8.17
N GLN A 171 -17.48 -11.10 8.57
CA GLN A 171 -18.15 -12.35 8.26
C GLN A 171 -18.38 -13.17 9.53
N ASN A 172 -19.44 -13.98 9.53
CA ASN A 172 -19.67 -14.99 10.56
C ASN A 172 -19.66 -16.42 10.02
N ASN A 173 -19.74 -17.38 10.93
CA ASN A 173 -19.77 -18.81 10.60
C ASN A 173 -21.05 -19.24 9.84
N ASP A 174 -22.13 -18.46 9.92
CA ASP A 174 -23.37 -18.72 9.19
C ASP A 174 -23.34 -18.18 7.75
N HIS A 175 -22.13 -17.90 7.23
CA HIS A 175 -21.92 -17.33 5.90
C HIS A 175 -22.72 -16.05 5.67
N ARG A 176 -22.81 -15.16 6.67
CA ARG A 176 -23.34 -13.81 6.51
C ARG A 176 -22.20 -12.82 6.48
N VAL A 177 -22.34 -11.80 5.64
CA VAL A 177 -21.43 -10.66 5.56
C VAL A 177 -22.17 -9.43 6.04
N ARG A 178 -21.53 -8.68 6.93
CA ARG A 178 -21.97 -7.34 7.34
C ARG A 178 -20.97 -6.32 6.86
N VAL A 179 -21.46 -5.20 6.39
CA VAL A 179 -20.64 -4.04 6.06
C VAL A 179 -20.92 -2.97 7.11
N TYR A 180 -19.86 -2.54 7.78
CA TYR A 180 -19.86 -1.44 8.71
C TYR A 180 -19.17 -0.22 8.10
N THR A 181 -19.54 0.97 8.56
CA THR A 181 -18.93 2.23 8.15
C THR A 181 -18.68 3.16 9.34
N VAL A 182 -17.73 4.07 9.20
CA VAL A 182 -17.52 5.23 10.09
C VAL A 182 -16.91 6.39 9.30
N THR A 183 -17.43 7.60 9.51
CA THR A 183 -16.89 8.83 8.93
C THR A 183 -15.60 9.23 9.67
N LEU A 184 -14.58 9.66 8.93
CA LEU A 184 -13.23 10.01 9.40
C LEU A 184 -13.01 11.53 9.56
N GLU A 185 -14.01 12.33 9.20
CA GLU A 185 -13.94 13.81 9.20
C GLU A 185 -14.27 14.45 10.55
N SER A 186 -14.80 13.70 11.52
CA SER A 186 -15.23 14.30 12.78
C SER A 186 -14.03 14.88 13.54
N GLU A 187 -14.19 16.13 14.00
CA GLU A 187 -13.39 16.68 15.09
C GLU A 187 -13.32 15.65 16.24
N LEU A 188 -12.19 15.67 16.95
CA LEU A 188 -11.92 14.80 18.08
C LEU A 188 -13.12 14.78 19.04
N GLN A 189 -13.83 13.67 19.08
CA GLN A 189 -14.92 13.47 20.03
C GLN A 189 -14.37 12.89 21.33
N ASP A 190 -15.00 13.24 22.46
CA ASP A 190 -14.64 12.73 23.79
C ASP A 190 -14.95 11.23 23.97
N HIS A 191 -15.70 10.63 23.04
CA HIS A 191 -16.17 9.25 23.12
C HIS A 191 -15.88 8.47 21.82
N PRO A 192 -15.54 7.18 21.92
CA PRO A 192 -15.31 6.35 20.74
C PRO A 192 -16.62 6.15 19.96
N LEU A 193 -16.55 6.31 18.64
CA LEU A 193 -17.66 6.06 17.74
C LEU A 193 -17.93 4.55 17.62
N PHE A 194 -19.21 4.18 17.50
CA PHE A 194 -19.56 2.83 17.09
C PHE A 194 -19.68 2.78 15.57
N MET A 195 -19.06 1.77 14.97
CA MET A 195 -19.19 1.57 13.52
C MET A 195 -20.64 1.20 13.17
N GLU A 196 -21.23 1.90 12.21
CA GLU A 196 -22.63 1.73 11.79
C GLU A 196 -22.74 0.56 10.81
N CYS A 197 -23.67 -0.38 11.06
CA CYS A 197 -23.92 -1.50 10.15
C CYS A 197 -24.85 -1.05 9.00
N ILE A 198 -24.30 -0.84 7.80
CA ILE A 198 -25.06 -0.37 6.63
C ILE A 198 -25.60 -1.51 5.76
N ALA A 199 -25.07 -2.73 5.90
CA ALA A 199 -25.58 -3.89 5.19
C ALA A 199 -25.41 -5.19 6.00
N ASP A 200 -26.35 -6.11 5.85
CA ASP A 200 -26.29 -7.49 6.37
C ASP A 200 -26.86 -8.44 5.32
N VAL A 201 -25.99 -9.19 4.65
CA VAL A 201 -26.31 -9.98 3.47
C VAL A 201 -25.82 -11.42 3.62
N ALA A 202 -26.63 -12.37 3.16
CA ALA A 202 -26.19 -13.76 3.06
C ALA A 202 -25.11 -13.88 1.97
N SER A 203 -24.03 -14.59 2.29
CA SER A 203 -22.90 -14.91 1.42
C SER A 203 -23.09 -16.30 0.79
N TYR A 204 -22.12 -16.70 -0.03
CA TYR A 204 -22.00 -18.08 -0.49
C TYR A 204 -21.51 -18.99 0.64
N PRO A 205 -22.06 -20.20 0.78
CA PRO A 205 -21.50 -21.21 1.67
C PRO A 205 -20.02 -21.44 1.33
N SER A 206 -19.18 -21.51 2.34
CA SER A 206 -17.72 -21.74 2.22
C SER A 206 -16.90 -20.62 1.58
N PHE A 207 -17.46 -19.45 1.31
CA PHE A 207 -16.68 -18.28 0.89
C PHE A 207 -16.42 -17.35 2.07
N ASN A 208 -15.21 -16.82 2.15
CA ASN A 208 -14.79 -15.82 3.12
C ASN A 208 -14.67 -14.46 2.45
N ALA A 209 -15.16 -13.40 3.09
CA ALA A 209 -14.92 -12.04 2.63
C ALA A 209 -13.41 -11.77 2.64
N SER A 210 -12.93 -11.36 1.47
CA SER A 210 -11.52 -11.09 1.22
C SER A 210 -11.31 -9.68 0.65
N GLY A 211 -12.39 -9.02 0.20
CA GLY A 211 -12.39 -7.67 -0.34
C GLY A 211 -13.65 -6.87 -0.09
N ILE A 212 -13.51 -5.54 -0.09
CA ILE A 212 -14.63 -4.61 -0.07
C ILE A 212 -14.31 -3.42 -0.98
N VAL A 213 -15.24 -3.05 -1.86
CA VAL A 213 -15.15 -1.92 -2.79
C VAL A 213 -16.41 -1.05 -2.61
N PRO A 214 -16.35 -0.07 -1.70
CA PRO A 214 -17.47 0.81 -1.35
C PRO A 214 -18.08 1.54 -2.53
N GLU A 215 -17.26 2.03 -3.45
CA GLU A 215 -17.67 2.85 -4.59
C GLU A 215 -18.64 2.10 -5.54
N SER A 216 -18.58 0.77 -5.53
CA SER A 216 -19.47 -0.11 -6.32
C SER A 216 -20.40 -0.96 -5.46
N ASN A 217 -20.39 -0.76 -4.14
CA ASN A 217 -21.10 -1.57 -3.16
C ASN A 217 -20.78 -3.08 -3.23
N LEU A 218 -19.53 -3.47 -3.49
CA LEU A 218 -19.14 -4.87 -3.72
C LEU A 218 -18.29 -5.45 -2.59
N VAL A 219 -18.72 -6.58 -2.01
CA VAL A 219 -17.84 -7.45 -1.22
C VAL A 219 -17.31 -8.55 -2.13
N LEU A 220 -16.00 -8.76 -2.10
CA LEU A 220 -15.36 -9.88 -2.75
C LEU A 220 -15.17 -11.01 -1.77
N LEU A 221 -15.40 -12.21 -2.27
CA LEU A 221 -15.50 -13.42 -1.49
C LEU A 221 -14.52 -14.45 -2.08
N SER A 222 -13.60 -14.97 -1.28
CA SER A 222 -12.71 -16.08 -1.64
C SER A 222 -13.16 -17.35 -0.92
N GLY A 223 -13.51 -18.41 -1.66
CA GLY A 223 -13.97 -19.66 -1.06
C GLY A 223 -13.25 -20.88 -1.60
N ARG A 224 -13.45 -21.17 -2.89
CA ARG A 224 -12.73 -22.24 -3.57
C ARG A 224 -11.38 -21.73 -4.10
N PRO A 225 -10.35 -22.59 -4.21
CA PRO A 225 -9.02 -22.18 -4.67
C PRO A 225 -9.06 -21.46 -6.02
N SER A 226 -9.99 -21.84 -6.90
CA SER A 226 -10.10 -21.43 -8.29
C SER A 226 -11.27 -20.47 -8.60
N SER A 227 -11.94 -19.89 -7.60
CA SER A 227 -13.08 -19.00 -7.88
C SER A 227 -13.23 -17.88 -6.86
N ILE A 228 -13.66 -16.72 -7.34
CA ILE A 228 -14.00 -15.55 -6.52
C ILE A 228 -15.47 -15.26 -6.67
N GLY A 229 -16.18 -15.16 -5.55
CA GLY A 229 -17.53 -14.65 -5.49
C GLY A 229 -17.50 -13.13 -5.41
N ILE A 230 -18.42 -12.48 -6.08
CA ILE A 230 -18.62 -11.03 -6.01
C ILE A 230 -20.05 -10.82 -5.54
N LEU A 231 -20.23 -10.07 -4.48
CA LEU A 231 -21.53 -9.80 -3.85
C LEU A 231 -21.76 -8.30 -3.81
N ASN A 232 -22.77 -7.80 -4.51
CA ASN A 232 -23.21 -6.43 -4.33
C ASN A 232 -24.10 -6.38 -3.07
N TRP A 233 -23.67 -5.70 -2.00
CA TRP A 233 -24.40 -5.72 -0.73
C TRP A 233 -25.69 -4.88 -0.77
N GLN A 234 -25.79 -3.92 -1.69
CA GLN A 234 -26.97 -3.08 -1.84
C GLN A 234 -28.05 -3.79 -2.67
N THR A 235 -27.68 -4.31 -3.84
CA THR A 235 -28.62 -4.99 -4.75
C THR A 235 -28.82 -6.47 -4.42
N LYS A 236 -27.96 -7.03 -3.55
CA LYS A 236 -27.89 -8.47 -3.21
C LYS A 236 -27.57 -9.37 -4.41
N GLN A 237 -27.22 -8.79 -5.56
CA GLN A 237 -26.80 -9.54 -6.73
C GLN A 237 -25.45 -10.20 -6.47
N ARG A 238 -25.26 -11.36 -7.11
CA ARG A 238 -24.05 -12.15 -6.94
C ARG A 238 -23.53 -12.60 -8.29
N ALA A 239 -22.22 -12.61 -8.41
CA ALA A 239 -21.51 -13.16 -9.55
C ALA A 239 -20.33 -14.01 -9.08
N SER A 240 -19.76 -14.80 -9.98
CA SER A 240 -18.52 -15.51 -9.71
C SER A 240 -17.57 -15.39 -10.88
N VAL A 241 -16.30 -15.13 -10.59
CA VAL A 241 -15.20 -15.19 -11.55
C VAL A 241 -14.48 -16.53 -11.35
N GLN A 242 -14.39 -17.33 -12.41
CA GLN A 242 -13.66 -18.59 -12.40
C GLN A 242 -12.26 -18.34 -12.95
N MET A 243 -11.24 -18.80 -12.22
CA MET A 243 -9.86 -18.76 -12.70
C MET A 243 -9.65 -19.88 -13.71
N GLU A 244 -8.94 -19.57 -14.81
CA GLU A 244 -8.67 -20.56 -15.84
C GLU A 244 -7.67 -21.59 -15.33
N THR A 245 -8.00 -22.87 -15.47
CA THR A 245 -7.08 -23.97 -15.17
C THR A 245 -6.54 -24.52 -16.47
N HIS A 246 -5.24 -24.33 -16.73
CA HIS A 246 -4.62 -24.91 -17.91
C HIS A 246 -4.15 -26.34 -17.65
N PRO A 247 -4.27 -27.24 -18.64
CA PRO A 247 -3.77 -28.60 -18.52
C PRO A 247 -2.28 -28.63 -18.17
N GLY A 248 -1.91 -29.39 -17.15
CA GLY A 248 -0.51 -29.53 -16.71
C GLY A 248 -0.04 -28.51 -15.67
N GLU A 249 -0.83 -27.47 -15.39
CA GLU A 249 -0.50 -26.51 -14.34
C GLU A 249 -1.12 -26.93 -12.99
N PRO A 250 -0.45 -26.64 -11.85
CA PRO A 250 -1.05 -26.82 -10.54
C PRO A 250 -2.29 -25.94 -10.40
N ARG A 251 -3.28 -26.40 -9.64
CA ARG A 251 -4.51 -25.62 -9.41
C ARG A 251 -4.16 -24.22 -8.90
N PRO A 252 -4.72 -23.15 -9.51
CA PRO A 252 -4.48 -21.80 -9.03
C PRO A 252 -5.04 -21.69 -7.62
N ILE A 253 -4.21 -21.15 -6.72
CA ILE A 253 -4.60 -20.79 -5.36
C ILE A 253 -4.51 -19.28 -5.29
N LEU A 254 -5.66 -18.62 -5.09
CA LEU A 254 -5.72 -17.18 -4.89
C LEU A 254 -4.87 -16.75 -3.69
N ARG A 255 -3.97 -15.79 -3.89
CA ARG A 255 -3.09 -15.22 -2.88
C ARG A 255 -3.44 -13.78 -2.54
N ALA A 256 -3.79 -13.00 -3.56
CA ALA A 256 -4.27 -11.64 -3.45
C ALA A 256 -5.13 -11.32 -4.66
N TRP A 257 -5.81 -10.20 -4.63
CA TRP A 257 -6.53 -9.66 -5.76
C TRP A 257 -6.61 -8.14 -5.63
N HIS A 258 -6.93 -7.45 -6.72
CA HIS A 258 -7.25 -6.02 -6.71
C HIS A 258 -8.30 -5.70 -7.77
N LEU A 259 -9.15 -4.69 -7.55
CA LEU A 259 -9.99 -4.14 -8.63
C LEU A 259 -9.23 -3.04 -9.37
N CYS A 260 -9.28 -3.09 -10.71
CA CYS A 260 -8.63 -2.17 -11.63
C CYS A 260 -9.67 -1.72 -12.68
N GLY A 261 -10.58 -0.82 -12.27
CA GLY A 261 -11.66 -0.37 -13.13
C GLY A 261 -12.63 -1.49 -13.50
N SER A 262 -12.71 -1.82 -14.80
CA SER A 262 -13.56 -2.89 -15.33
C SER A 262 -12.93 -4.29 -15.22
N TYR A 263 -11.79 -4.42 -14.55
CA TYR A 263 -11.10 -5.70 -14.35
C TYR A 263 -10.93 -6.02 -12.87
N ILE A 264 -10.98 -7.30 -12.53
CA ILE A 264 -10.43 -7.84 -11.30
C ILE A 264 -9.11 -8.53 -11.61
N LEU A 265 -8.06 -8.10 -10.95
CA LEU A 265 -6.75 -8.71 -11.06
C LEU A 265 -6.54 -9.72 -9.95
N LEU A 266 -6.10 -10.92 -10.30
CA LEU A 266 -5.97 -12.08 -9.43
C LEU A 266 -4.51 -12.51 -9.38
N PHE A 267 -3.95 -12.56 -8.17
CA PHE A 267 -2.63 -13.14 -7.93
C PHE A 267 -2.83 -14.58 -7.50
N THR A 268 -2.36 -15.52 -8.31
CA THR A 268 -2.31 -16.94 -7.95
C THR A 268 -0.90 -17.30 -7.48
N SER A 269 -0.63 -18.59 -7.27
CA SER A 269 0.72 -19.04 -6.90
C SER A 269 1.72 -18.98 -8.08
N HIS A 270 1.23 -18.88 -9.32
CA HIS A 270 2.06 -18.95 -10.54
C HIS A 270 1.68 -17.93 -11.61
N THR A 271 0.56 -17.24 -11.45
CA THR A 271 -0.01 -16.36 -12.48
C THR A 271 -0.50 -15.07 -11.86
N ILE A 272 -0.50 -14.03 -12.68
CA ILE A 272 -1.24 -12.80 -12.46
C ILE A 272 -2.25 -12.71 -13.60
N GLU A 273 -3.54 -12.68 -13.27
CA GLU A 273 -4.64 -12.76 -14.25
C GLU A 273 -5.58 -11.57 -14.10
N ALA A 274 -5.86 -10.82 -15.16
CA ALA A 274 -6.87 -9.77 -15.17
C ALA A 274 -8.14 -10.30 -15.85
N HIS A 275 -9.20 -10.42 -15.07
CA HIS A 275 -10.51 -10.90 -15.52
C HIS A 275 -11.48 -9.73 -15.72
N PRO A 276 -12.16 -9.61 -16.87
CA PRO A 276 -13.12 -8.54 -17.08
C PRO A 276 -14.39 -8.73 -16.22
N LEU A 277 -14.94 -7.61 -15.74
CA LEU A 277 -16.17 -7.55 -14.94
C LEU A 277 -17.33 -6.98 -15.77
N SER A 278 -17.71 -7.69 -16.84
CA SER A 278 -18.70 -7.22 -17.82
C SER A 278 -20.05 -6.82 -17.24
N TRP A 279 -20.50 -7.49 -16.18
CA TRP A 279 -21.79 -7.26 -15.54
C TRP A 279 -21.83 -6.03 -14.61
N LEU A 280 -20.67 -5.46 -14.24
CA LEU A 280 -20.60 -4.18 -13.53
C LEU A 280 -20.70 -2.97 -14.46
N MET A 281 -20.73 -3.21 -15.77
CA MET A 281 -20.73 -2.17 -16.80
C MET A 281 -22.10 -2.17 -17.51
N PRO A 282 -23.18 -1.66 -16.88
CA PRO A 282 -24.52 -1.66 -17.48
C PRO A 282 -24.61 -0.81 -18.77
N SER A 283 -23.60 0.00 -19.06
CA SER A 283 -23.58 0.96 -20.17
C SER A 283 -22.78 0.52 -21.40
N VAL A 284 -22.12 -0.64 -21.40
CA VAL A 284 -21.33 -1.08 -22.56
C VAL A 284 -22.24 -1.87 -23.51
N PRO A 285 -22.46 -1.41 -24.76
CA PRO A 285 -23.32 -2.10 -25.72
C PRO A 285 -22.78 -3.50 -26.00
N SER A 286 -23.66 -4.50 -25.93
CA SER A 286 -23.39 -5.94 -26.00
C SER A 286 -22.78 -6.44 -27.34
N THR A 287 -22.39 -5.54 -28.24
CA THR A 287 -21.82 -5.86 -29.56
C THR A 287 -20.29 -5.84 -29.61
N SER A 288 -19.60 -5.33 -28.60
CA SER A 288 -18.14 -5.42 -28.53
C SER A 288 -17.71 -6.82 -28.07
N LEU A 289 -16.79 -7.46 -28.81
CA LEU A 289 -16.09 -8.68 -28.39
C LEU A 289 -15.74 -8.59 -26.91
N MET A 290 -16.19 -9.57 -26.10
CA MET A 290 -15.86 -9.62 -24.69
C MET A 290 -14.33 -9.55 -24.52
N PRO A 291 -13.81 -8.69 -23.64
CA PRO A 291 -12.37 -8.62 -23.43
C PRO A 291 -11.85 -10.00 -23.01
N SER A 292 -10.72 -10.43 -23.56
CA SER A 292 -10.06 -11.67 -23.13
C SER A 292 -9.47 -11.50 -21.73
N VAL A 293 -9.39 -12.60 -20.98
CA VAL A 293 -8.59 -12.65 -19.74
C VAL A 293 -7.14 -12.34 -20.10
N LEU A 294 -6.55 -11.36 -19.43
CA LEU A 294 -5.13 -11.06 -19.58
C LEU A 294 -4.35 -11.88 -18.57
N ARG A 295 -3.22 -12.44 -18.97
CA ARG A 295 -2.48 -13.38 -18.13
C ARG A 295 -0.98 -13.19 -18.26
N HIS A 296 -0.32 -13.17 -17.11
CA HIS A 296 1.13 -13.19 -16.99
C HIS A 296 1.55 -14.40 -16.15
N ILE A 297 2.50 -15.20 -16.65
CA ILE A 297 3.01 -16.39 -15.96
C ILE A 297 4.31 -16.02 -15.25
N LEU A 298 4.37 -16.29 -13.95
CA LEU A 298 5.54 -16.07 -13.12
C LEU A 298 6.46 -17.29 -13.22
N THR A 299 7.46 -17.21 -14.09
CA THR A 299 8.43 -18.30 -14.28
C THR A 299 9.25 -18.53 -13.00
N ASP A 300 9.49 -19.81 -12.68
CA ASP A 300 10.40 -20.27 -11.62
C ASP A 300 10.09 -19.88 -10.16
N SER A 301 8.91 -19.34 -9.92
CA SER A 301 8.50 -18.82 -8.61
C SER A 301 7.12 -19.34 -8.20
N TYR A 302 7.07 -20.09 -7.10
CA TYR A 302 5.81 -20.39 -6.41
C TYR A 302 5.57 -19.32 -5.35
N ILE A 303 4.63 -18.42 -5.59
CA ILE A 303 4.27 -17.39 -4.63
C ILE A 303 3.26 -17.94 -3.62
N TYR A 304 3.63 -17.96 -2.35
CA TYR A 304 2.74 -18.45 -1.28
C TYR A 304 2.06 -17.31 -0.50
N ARG A 305 2.58 -16.09 -0.60
CA ARG A 305 2.02 -14.89 0.04
C ARG A 305 2.24 -13.69 -0.86
N VAL A 306 1.21 -12.87 -1.03
CA VAL A 306 1.28 -11.62 -1.78
C VAL A 306 0.77 -10.48 -0.89
N MET A 307 1.45 -9.36 -0.94
CA MET A 307 0.97 -8.08 -0.45
C MET A 307 0.92 -7.13 -1.61
N VAL A 308 -0.15 -6.34 -1.70
CA VAL A 308 -0.37 -5.38 -2.78
C VAL A 308 -0.46 -3.98 -2.17
N SER A 309 0.08 -3.00 -2.89
CA SER A 309 -0.22 -1.59 -2.63
C SER A 309 -1.61 -1.23 -3.16
N ASP A 310 -2.06 -0.01 -2.92
CA ASP A 310 -3.24 0.54 -3.55
C ASP A 310 -3.01 0.70 -5.06
N VAL A 311 -4.12 0.71 -5.80
CA VAL A 311 -4.12 0.96 -7.24
C VAL A 311 -4.13 2.44 -7.57
N HIS A 312 -3.14 2.86 -8.34
CA HIS A 312 -3.07 4.19 -8.91
C HIS A 312 -3.57 4.16 -10.35
N SER A 313 -4.55 5.00 -10.66
CA SER A 313 -4.97 5.20 -12.04
C SER A 313 -4.36 6.47 -12.62
N SER A 314 -3.74 6.36 -13.79
CA SER A 314 -3.38 7.49 -14.64
C SER A 314 -4.22 7.45 -15.92
N GLN A 315 -4.46 8.62 -16.51
CA GLN A 315 -5.16 8.74 -17.77
C GLN A 315 -4.27 9.50 -18.76
N CYS A 316 -4.05 8.91 -19.94
CA CYS A 316 -3.31 9.51 -21.04
C CYS A 316 -4.17 9.43 -22.30
N GLY A 317 -4.80 10.55 -22.66
CA GLY A 317 -5.81 10.58 -23.73
C GLY A 317 -7.04 9.74 -23.38
N SER A 318 -7.40 8.81 -24.26
CA SER A 318 -8.47 7.82 -24.04
C SER A 318 -8.04 6.64 -23.17
N ASN A 319 -6.74 6.40 -23.02
CA ASN A 319 -6.24 5.22 -22.35
C ASN A 319 -6.14 5.47 -20.85
N LYS A 320 -6.62 4.49 -20.07
CA LYS A 320 -6.53 4.51 -18.62
C LYS A 320 -5.60 3.40 -18.16
N THR A 321 -4.52 3.76 -17.47
CA THR A 321 -3.56 2.81 -16.94
C THR A 321 -3.74 2.70 -15.43
N TYR A 322 -3.83 1.48 -14.93
CA TYR A 322 -3.81 1.16 -13.50
C TYR A 322 -2.43 0.60 -13.17
N THR A 323 -1.76 1.14 -12.16
CA THR A 323 -0.46 0.67 -11.70
C THR A 323 -0.47 0.50 -10.20
N PHE A 324 0.12 -0.58 -9.73
CA PHE A 324 0.35 -0.84 -8.32
C PHE A 324 1.56 -1.78 -8.18
N PHE A 325 1.99 -2.00 -6.94
CA PHE A 325 3.13 -2.84 -6.65
C PHE A 325 2.74 -4.01 -5.77
N ALA A 326 3.52 -5.08 -5.85
CA ALA A 326 3.31 -6.27 -5.04
C ALA A 326 4.61 -6.82 -4.47
N LEU A 327 4.55 -7.30 -3.23
CA LEU A 327 5.58 -8.15 -2.63
C LEU A 327 5.10 -9.59 -2.62
N GLY A 328 5.74 -10.44 -3.41
CA GLY A 328 5.44 -11.87 -3.52
C GLY A 328 6.49 -12.72 -2.82
N SER A 329 6.16 -13.34 -1.69
CA SER A 329 7.06 -14.29 -1.04
C SER A 329 7.03 -15.65 -1.75
N THR A 330 8.21 -16.16 -2.12
CA THR A 330 8.36 -17.38 -2.91
C THR A 330 8.73 -18.59 -2.05
N SER A 331 8.41 -19.80 -2.50
CA SER A 331 8.80 -21.05 -1.82
C SER A 331 10.33 -21.20 -1.63
N LYS A 332 11.11 -20.58 -2.52
CA LYS A 332 12.58 -20.48 -2.43
C LYS A 332 13.04 -19.46 -1.38
N ARG A 333 12.13 -18.87 -0.60
CA ARG A 333 12.36 -17.87 0.45
C ARG A 333 12.88 -16.52 -0.03
N SER A 334 12.84 -16.23 -1.32
CA SER A 334 12.99 -14.86 -1.82
C SER A 334 11.66 -14.12 -1.70
N THR A 335 11.71 -12.79 -1.65
CA THR A 335 10.52 -11.96 -1.87
C THR A 335 10.72 -11.16 -3.15
N LEU A 336 9.82 -11.34 -4.11
CA LEU A 336 9.82 -10.60 -5.36
C LEU A 336 9.13 -9.27 -5.16
N TYR A 337 9.71 -8.20 -5.69
CA TYR A 337 9.10 -6.89 -5.75
C TYR A 337 8.67 -6.62 -7.19
N LEU A 338 7.36 -6.66 -7.41
CA LEU A 338 6.73 -6.60 -8.72
C LEU A 338 6.04 -5.24 -8.90
N ARG A 339 6.14 -4.66 -10.09
CA ARG A 339 5.24 -3.63 -10.59
C ARG A 339 4.28 -4.28 -11.57
N VAL A 340 2.99 -4.02 -11.38
CA VAL A 340 1.95 -4.53 -12.25
C VAL A 340 1.19 -3.34 -12.82
N ALA A 341 1.09 -3.30 -14.14
CA ALA A 341 0.35 -2.28 -14.87
C ALA A 341 -0.70 -2.93 -15.78
N ILE A 342 -1.91 -2.37 -15.76
CA ILE A 342 -3.00 -2.75 -16.65
C ILE A 342 -3.37 -1.53 -17.47
N GLU A 343 -3.18 -1.58 -18.79
CA GLU A 343 -3.58 -0.51 -19.69
C GLU A 343 -4.93 -0.84 -20.30
N LEU A 344 -5.91 0.04 -20.09
CA LEU A 344 -7.22 -0.04 -20.71
C LEU A 344 -7.25 0.95 -21.88
N GLY A 345 -6.95 0.45 -23.08
CA GLY A 345 -7.14 1.14 -24.36
C GLY A 345 -7.97 0.29 -25.31
N ASP A 346 -7.82 0.51 -26.62
CA ASP A 346 -8.49 -0.30 -27.66
C ASP A 346 -8.15 -1.80 -27.53
N ILE A 347 -6.91 -2.09 -27.15
CA ILE A 347 -6.43 -3.43 -26.83
C ILE A 347 -5.91 -3.39 -25.39
N PRO A 348 -6.61 -4.02 -24.43
CA PRO A 348 -6.18 -4.02 -23.06
C PRO A 348 -4.91 -4.88 -22.89
N SER A 349 -3.97 -4.43 -22.06
CA SER A 349 -2.68 -5.12 -21.84
C SER A 349 -2.39 -5.27 -20.34
N LEU A 350 -1.67 -6.34 -19.99
CA LEU A 350 -1.17 -6.61 -18.64
C LEU A 350 0.34 -6.69 -18.71
N ASP A 351 1.01 -5.72 -18.10
CA ASP A 351 2.46 -5.65 -17.95
C ASP A 351 2.84 -5.98 -16.51
N VAL A 352 3.82 -6.86 -16.35
CA VAL A 352 4.34 -7.28 -15.05
C VAL A 352 5.85 -7.24 -15.10
N GLU A 353 6.41 -6.35 -14.30
CA GLU A 353 7.84 -6.08 -14.23
C GLU A 353 8.36 -6.53 -12.86
N CYS A 354 9.34 -7.44 -12.83
CA CYS A 354 10.09 -7.74 -11.61
C CYS A 354 11.13 -6.65 -11.40
N ILE A 355 10.82 -5.67 -10.55
CA ILE A 355 11.72 -4.54 -10.27
C ILE A 355 12.90 -5.00 -9.40
N GLY A 356 12.67 -6.03 -8.59
CA GLY A 356 13.65 -6.45 -7.61
C GLY A 356 13.39 -7.80 -6.98
N SER A 357 14.45 -8.39 -6.44
CA SER A 357 14.34 -9.55 -5.56
C SER A 357 15.02 -9.26 -4.24
N LEU A 358 14.31 -9.52 -3.15
CA LEU A 358 14.88 -9.57 -1.81
C LEU A 358 15.49 -10.97 -1.64
N PRO A 359 16.79 -11.06 -1.32
CA PRO A 359 17.53 -12.32 -1.36
C PRO A 359 16.84 -13.40 -0.54
N ALA A 360 16.72 -14.57 -1.17
CA ALA A 360 16.51 -15.80 -0.45
C ALA A 360 17.72 -16.04 0.45
N ILE A 361 17.46 -16.13 1.74
CA ILE A 361 18.53 -16.22 2.71
C ILE A 361 19.19 -17.61 2.69
N ASP A 362 20.42 -17.69 2.18
CA ASP A 362 21.39 -18.76 2.49
C ASP A 362 21.89 -18.67 3.97
N THR A 363 21.60 -17.59 4.68
CA THR A 363 22.04 -17.28 6.06
C THR A 363 21.09 -17.74 7.20
N GLY A 364 20.11 -18.61 6.93
CA GLY A 364 19.19 -19.13 7.96
C GLY A 364 18.17 -18.13 8.54
N VAL A 365 17.81 -17.08 7.80
CA VAL A 365 16.79 -16.09 8.19
C VAL A 365 15.43 -16.45 7.61
N TRP A 366 14.35 -16.09 8.30
CA TRP A 366 12.97 -16.28 7.85
C TRP A 366 12.20 -14.95 7.92
N VAL A 367 11.53 -14.57 6.83
CA VAL A 367 10.63 -13.42 6.79
C VAL A 367 9.28 -13.83 7.38
N SER A 368 8.95 -13.28 8.54
CA SER A 368 7.69 -13.55 9.24
C SER A 368 6.53 -12.73 8.68
N TYR A 369 6.83 -11.48 8.35
CA TYR A 369 5.86 -10.46 8.00
C TYR A 369 6.52 -9.46 7.06
N ALA A 370 5.73 -8.92 6.14
CA ALA A 370 6.13 -7.81 5.28
C ALA A 370 4.99 -6.79 5.28
N SER A 371 5.26 -5.58 4.86
CA SER A 371 4.25 -4.56 4.59
C SER A 371 4.77 -3.70 3.45
N LEU A 372 3.89 -3.37 2.52
CA LEU A 372 4.06 -2.24 1.63
C LEU A 372 3.34 -1.04 2.22
N ASP A 373 3.80 0.15 1.87
CA ASP A 373 2.94 1.32 1.97
C ASP A 373 1.88 1.30 0.86
N HIS A 374 0.87 2.16 0.98
CA HIS A 374 -0.25 2.18 0.04
C HIS A 374 0.18 2.55 -1.41
N ILE A 375 1.37 3.10 -1.61
CA ILE A 375 1.91 3.44 -2.94
C ILE A 375 2.79 2.30 -3.48
N GLY A 376 3.24 1.42 -2.60
CA GLY A 376 4.17 0.34 -2.90
C GLY A 376 5.62 0.78 -3.00
N MET A 377 5.93 2.06 -2.80
CA MET A 377 7.25 2.65 -3.00
C MET A 377 8.15 2.51 -1.77
N ARG A 378 7.56 2.23 -0.60
CA ARG A 378 8.27 1.85 0.62
C ARG A 378 7.74 0.50 1.10
N GLY A 379 8.60 -0.23 1.78
CA GLY A 379 8.16 -1.40 2.50
C GLY A 379 9.06 -1.74 3.67
N THR A 380 8.54 -2.60 4.52
CA THR A 380 9.29 -3.20 5.62
C THR A 380 9.05 -4.69 5.62
N TRP A 381 9.98 -5.43 6.20
CA TRP A 381 9.73 -6.80 6.58
C TRP A 381 10.41 -7.12 7.89
N LEU A 382 9.79 -8.02 8.63
CA LEU A 382 10.27 -8.50 9.90
C LEU A 382 10.88 -9.87 9.70
N GLU A 383 12.18 -9.97 9.94
CA GLU A 383 12.94 -11.19 9.76
C GLU A 383 13.47 -11.74 11.10
N GLN A 384 13.46 -13.07 11.22
CA GLN A 384 13.98 -13.79 12.37
C GLN A 384 15.14 -14.68 11.93
N ARG A 385 16.28 -14.56 12.60
CA ARG A 385 17.41 -15.48 12.44
C ARG A 385 17.13 -16.78 13.19
N ARG A 386 17.12 -17.93 12.52
CA ARG A 386 16.76 -19.22 13.16
C ARG A 386 17.63 -19.61 14.35
N SER A 387 18.89 -19.22 14.33
CA SER A 387 19.86 -19.52 15.40
C SER A 387 19.75 -18.59 16.61
N THR A 388 19.03 -17.48 16.51
CA THR A 388 18.99 -16.45 17.55
C THR A 388 17.56 -16.06 17.89
N ALA A 389 17.30 -15.55 19.10
CA ALA A 389 16.02 -14.92 19.41
C ALA A 389 15.92 -13.48 18.83
N THR A 390 16.89 -13.09 18.01
CA THR A 390 16.98 -11.77 17.40
C THR A 390 16.02 -11.60 16.24
N TRP A 391 15.24 -10.53 16.33
CA TRP A 391 14.34 -10.02 15.31
C TRP A 391 14.95 -8.78 14.70
N ARG A 392 14.84 -8.65 13.38
CA ARG A 392 15.28 -7.47 12.64
C ARG A 392 14.12 -6.95 11.82
N LEU A 393 13.89 -5.65 11.95
CA LEU A 393 13.01 -4.93 11.05
C LEU A 393 13.87 -4.30 9.95
N MET A 394 13.64 -4.79 8.75
CA MET A 394 14.28 -4.31 7.55
C MET A 394 13.33 -3.34 6.86
N ALA A 395 13.88 -2.31 6.23
CA ALA A 395 13.13 -1.33 5.46
C ALA A 395 13.80 -1.09 4.10
N PHE A 396 12.99 -0.71 3.12
CA PHE A 396 13.48 -0.35 1.79
C PHE A 396 12.63 0.75 1.14
N THR A 397 13.25 1.48 0.22
CA THR A 397 12.60 2.48 -0.65
C THR A 397 12.84 2.11 -2.11
N ARG A 398 11.95 2.47 -3.05
CA ARG A 398 12.20 2.23 -4.48
C ARG A 398 13.51 2.86 -4.97
N SER A 399 13.86 4.04 -4.47
CA SER A 399 15.12 4.68 -4.81
C SER A 399 16.34 3.85 -4.40
N SER A 400 16.28 3.15 -3.27
CA SER A 400 17.33 2.19 -2.87
C SER A 400 17.37 0.96 -3.79
N VAL A 401 16.20 0.51 -4.25
CA VAL A 401 16.05 -0.64 -5.16
C VAL A 401 16.69 -0.36 -6.52
N LEU A 402 16.39 0.78 -7.14
CA LEU A 402 16.91 1.14 -8.48
C LEU A 402 18.45 1.27 -8.49
N LYS A 403 19.05 1.86 -7.45
CA LYS A 403 20.51 2.03 -7.35
C LYS A 403 21.27 0.70 -7.30
N SER A 404 20.71 -0.32 -6.65
CA SER A 404 21.31 -1.66 -6.60
C SER A 404 21.35 -2.32 -7.98
N ALA A 405 20.32 -2.11 -8.80
CA ALA A 405 20.25 -2.69 -10.15
C ALA A 405 21.29 -2.08 -11.10
N GLU A 406 21.46 -0.76 -11.08
CA GLU A 406 22.46 -0.08 -11.93
C GLU A 406 23.90 -0.52 -11.59
N THR A 407 24.19 -0.74 -10.31
CA THR A 407 25.53 -1.18 -9.86
C THR A 407 25.81 -2.61 -10.33
N PHE A 408 24.78 -3.47 -10.37
CA PHE A 408 24.93 -4.85 -10.80
C PHE A 408 25.30 -4.96 -12.30
N HIS A 409 24.63 -4.18 -13.16
CA HIS A 409 24.86 -4.21 -14.60
C HIS A 409 26.26 -3.78 -15.05
N GLN A 410 27.02 -3.06 -14.22
CA GLN A 410 28.39 -2.66 -14.57
C GLN A 410 29.42 -3.79 -14.40
N THR A 411 29.04 -4.92 -13.79
CA THR A 411 29.99 -6.02 -13.46
C THR A 411 29.72 -7.32 -14.19
N SER A 412 28.59 -7.45 -14.91
CA SER A 412 28.24 -8.69 -15.61
C SER A 412 28.91 -8.79 -16.98
N THR A 413 29.68 -9.87 -17.16
CA THR A 413 30.26 -10.32 -18.43
C THR A 413 29.17 -10.67 -19.46
N PRO A 414 29.46 -10.58 -20.78
CA PRO A 414 28.45 -10.60 -21.86
C PRO A 414 27.79 -11.96 -22.15
N HIS A 415 27.73 -12.88 -21.18
CA HIS A 415 27.05 -14.17 -21.34
C HIS A 415 25.88 -14.32 -20.34
N GLY A 416 24.80 -13.61 -20.62
CA GLY A 416 23.55 -14.27 -20.99
C GLY A 416 22.55 -14.67 -19.90
N GLU A 417 22.75 -14.30 -18.64
CA GLU A 417 21.69 -14.40 -17.62
C GLU A 417 21.47 -13.03 -16.99
N SER A 418 20.27 -12.47 -17.15
CA SER A 418 19.86 -11.25 -16.45
C SER A 418 19.76 -11.56 -14.96
N SER A 419 20.87 -11.44 -14.26
CA SER A 419 20.89 -11.58 -12.82
C SER A 419 20.09 -10.43 -12.22
N LEU A 420 18.99 -10.80 -11.58
CA LEU A 420 18.11 -9.89 -10.85
C LEU A 420 18.93 -9.16 -9.77
N ALA A 421 18.73 -7.85 -9.67
CA ALA A 421 19.30 -7.06 -8.59
C ALA A 421 18.86 -7.65 -7.24
N ILE A 422 19.83 -8.06 -6.43
CA ILE A 422 19.59 -8.52 -5.06
C ILE A 422 19.54 -7.28 -4.17
N HIS A 423 18.41 -7.05 -3.51
CA HIS A 423 18.24 -5.91 -2.62
C HIS A 423 18.55 -6.28 -1.18
N GLU A 424 19.60 -5.69 -0.63
CA GLU A 424 19.81 -5.67 0.81
C GLU A 424 19.02 -4.48 1.38
N GLY A 425 17.85 -4.73 1.95
CA GLY A 425 17.16 -3.69 2.72
C GLY A 425 18.03 -3.18 3.86
N THR A 426 17.67 -2.02 4.41
CA THR A 426 18.39 -1.46 5.55
C THR A 426 17.80 -2.00 6.85
N CYS A 427 18.63 -2.57 7.72
CA CYS A 427 18.22 -2.91 9.08
C CYS A 427 18.01 -1.61 9.85
N ILE A 428 16.74 -1.28 10.14
CA ILE A 428 16.40 -0.04 10.86
C ILE A 428 16.11 -0.30 12.33
N TRP A 429 15.85 -1.54 12.74
CA TRP A 429 15.67 -1.87 14.15
C TRP A 429 16.01 -3.35 14.38
N GLU A 430 16.67 -3.62 15.50
CA GLU A 430 17.06 -4.96 15.91
C GLU A 430 16.74 -5.13 17.40
N TYR A 431 16.14 -6.27 17.75
CA TYR A 431 15.77 -6.57 19.11
C TYR A 431 15.96 -8.05 19.41
N GLU A 432 16.58 -8.33 20.54
CA GLU A 432 16.71 -9.68 21.05
C GLU A 432 15.50 -10.00 21.93
N ALA A 433 14.60 -10.84 21.40
CA ALA A 433 13.38 -11.16 22.12
C ALA A 433 13.66 -12.10 23.28
N GLN A 434 13.20 -11.73 24.47
CA GLN A 434 13.31 -12.58 25.66
C GLN A 434 12.52 -13.88 25.46
N ASN A 435 11.39 -13.80 24.74
CA ASN A 435 10.68 -14.95 24.24
C ASN A 435 10.68 -14.94 22.71
N ARG A 436 10.72 -16.13 22.09
CA ARG A 436 10.73 -16.30 20.61
C ARG A 436 9.48 -15.72 19.89
N SER A 437 8.61 -15.04 20.61
CA SER A 437 7.24 -14.76 20.26
C SER A 437 6.83 -13.29 20.39
N ASP A 438 7.72 -12.34 20.62
CA ASP A 438 7.25 -11.04 21.10
C ASP A 438 6.65 -10.14 20.03
N VAL A 439 7.17 -10.10 18.79
CA VAL A 439 6.63 -9.24 17.72
C VAL A 439 5.88 -10.06 16.68
N VAL A 440 4.69 -9.60 16.27
CA VAL A 440 3.80 -10.34 15.35
C VAL A 440 3.72 -9.68 13.99
N THR A 441 3.48 -8.36 13.97
CA THR A 441 3.18 -7.62 12.74
C THR A 441 3.70 -6.19 12.82
N CYS A 442 3.81 -5.54 11.68
CA CYS A 442 4.03 -4.10 11.58
C CYS A 442 3.06 -3.44 10.59
N ALA A 443 2.88 -2.12 10.70
CA ALA A 443 2.27 -1.29 9.68
C ALA A 443 3.12 -0.06 9.44
N ILE A 444 3.03 0.49 8.23
CA ILE A 444 3.82 1.65 7.79
C ILE A 444 2.88 2.78 7.42
N SER A 445 3.10 3.96 7.98
CA SER A 445 2.53 5.21 7.48
C SER A 445 3.34 5.69 6.28
N ALA A 446 2.66 5.91 5.16
CA ALA A 446 3.27 6.36 3.93
C ALA A 446 3.72 7.81 3.98
N LEU A 447 2.93 8.73 4.54
CA LEU A 447 3.30 10.15 4.61
C LEU A 447 4.44 10.38 5.60
N THR A 448 4.31 9.81 6.79
CA THR A 448 5.20 10.13 7.92
C THR A 448 6.40 9.20 8.00
N GLY A 449 6.33 8.03 7.35
CA GLY A 449 7.33 6.97 7.51
C GLY A 449 7.31 6.36 8.93
N GLN A 450 6.29 6.65 9.73
CA GLN A 450 6.10 6.01 11.02
C GLN A 450 5.86 4.52 10.85
N ILE A 451 6.44 3.73 11.76
CA ILE A 451 6.28 2.28 11.75
C ILE A 451 5.68 1.88 13.08
N VAL A 452 4.52 1.24 13.03
CA VAL A 452 3.82 0.72 14.18
C VAL A 452 4.14 -0.75 14.30
N LEU A 453 4.62 -1.17 15.46
CA LEU A 453 4.90 -2.54 15.81
C LEU A 453 3.83 -3.06 16.77
N VAL A 454 3.49 -4.33 16.61
CA VAL A 454 2.53 -5.01 17.49
C VAL A 454 3.16 -6.24 18.10
N THR A 455 3.00 -6.34 19.41
CA THR A 455 3.49 -7.50 20.17
C THR A 455 2.43 -8.58 20.30
N ARG A 456 2.82 -9.81 20.65
CA ARG A 456 1.86 -10.88 21.02
C ARG A 456 1.06 -10.56 22.28
N SER A 457 1.61 -9.75 23.19
CA SER A 457 0.86 -9.24 24.35
C SER A 457 -0.24 -8.25 23.95
N GLY A 458 -0.28 -7.80 22.69
CA GLY A 458 -1.25 -6.83 22.21
C GLY A 458 -0.85 -5.38 22.47
N ASP A 459 0.43 -5.11 22.74
CA ASP A 459 0.94 -3.75 22.86
C ASP A 459 1.15 -3.15 21.47
N LEU A 460 0.69 -1.91 21.30
CA LEU A 460 0.95 -1.10 20.12
C LEU A 460 2.10 -0.14 20.43
N MET A 461 3.16 -0.21 19.63
CA MET A 461 4.34 0.64 19.82
C MET A 461 4.69 1.35 18.52
N LEU A 462 5.02 2.63 18.63
CA LEU A 462 5.59 3.42 17.55
C LEU A 462 7.12 3.31 17.60
N LEU A 463 7.74 2.98 16.47
CA LEU A 463 9.20 2.90 16.33
C LEU A 463 9.77 4.22 15.82
N GLN A 464 10.61 4.87 16.65
CA GLN A 464 11.25 6.17 16.40
C GLN A 464 12.78 6.08 16.32
#